data_AF-A0A6V7WT70-F1
#
_entry.id   AF-A0A6V7WT70-F1
#
_cell.length_a   1.000
_cell.length_b   1.000
_cell.length_c   1.000
_cell.angle_alpha   90.00
_cell.angle_beta   90.00
_cell.angle_gamma   90.00
#
_symmetry.space_group_name_H-M   'P 1'
#
loop_
_entity.id
_entity.type
_entity.pdbx_description
1 polymer ?
#
loop_
_entity_poly.entity_id
_entity_poly.type
_entity_poly.pdbx_seq_one_letter_code
_entity_poly.pdbx_strand_id
1 'polypeptide(L)'
;MQIDDDNICFKGLNNVFASLYNNEIEIDEQYIASICGAASMLNLESVLEKCQIQLADYLRDKEKLLICLRLSDRYGFVKRMKEAINVLKYMFCHFCLDETFLRGLQKSWLITLFSQQFVCVRESEMDLYRAIRNWIYLTECPYARLGDENSIALFFESSFFNRHKYFDLLRLLRVSHLVSLQSNLKLIRGDGIIPRKLLKNVICDQWQMLLRSEETTTGFPEVIDDNEFYASCYRFGRAGISPLSRITWRRLGYFFGVDLLVTYDQGYLRLARNGSMAPTQHQISVKHVDIMKLHYRCIVCADNGVVLLDTQKQSKTFNLDRNVELGKFKLPPNGQKISITSFLSSICTDSSTDLLLGRIDVLGGGN
;
A
#
# COMPACT_ATOMS: atom_id res chain seq x y z
N MET A 1 41.19 -5.81 -17.34
CA MET A 1 40.03 -6.27 -16.55
C MET A 1 39.37 -5.01 -16.03
N GLN A 2 38.25 -4.61 -16.63
CA GLN A 2 37.51 -3.43 -16.18
C GLN A 2 36.52 -3.93 -15.13
N ILE A 3 36.55 -3.33 -13.94
CA ILE A 3 35.64 -3.69 -12.86
C ILE A 3 34.43 -2.77 -13.02
N ASP A 4 33.31 -3.32 -13.49
CA ASP A 4 32.11 -2.53 -13.83
C ASP A 4 31.19 -2.28 -12.61
N ASP A 5 31.45 -2.92 -11.47
CA ASP A 5 30.64 -2.74 -10.25
C ASP A 5 31.24 -1.65 -9.34
N ASP A 6 30.54 -0.52 -9.26
CA ASP A 6 30.87 0.63 -8.41
C ASP A 6 31.03 0.28 -6.91
N ASN A 7 30.44 -0.83 -6.45
CA ASN A 7 30.54 -1.22 -5.04
C ASN A 7 31.90 -1.85 -4.71
N ILE A 8 32.65 -2.32 -5.70
CA ILE A 8 33.93 -3.01 -5.48
C ILE A 8 34.97 -1.98 -5.04
N CYS A 9 35.30 -2.03 -3.75
CA CYS A 9 36.25 -1.13 -3.11
C CYS A 9 37.43 -1.91 -2.52
N PHE A 10 38.58 -1.24 -2.38
CA PHE A 10 39.79 -1.81 -1.80
C PHE A 10 39.54 -2.46 -0.42
N LYS A 11 38.74 -1.81 0.43
CA LYS A 11 38.39 -2.35 1.76
C LYS A 11 37.57 -3.65 1.69
N GLY A 12 36.59 -3.70 0.78
CA GLY A 12 35.78 -4.91 0.55
C GLY A 12 36.64 -6.07 0.07
N LEU A 13 37.52 -5.82 -0.90
CA LEU A 13 38.47 -6.83 -1.40
C LEU A 13 39.44 -7.29 -0.32
N ASN A 14 40.01 -6.37 0.45
CA ASN A 14 40.94 -6.72 1.51
C ASN A 14 40.28 -7.61 2.59
N ASN A 15 39.03 -7.32 2.97
CA ASN A 15 38.29 -8.14 3.93
C ASN A 15 37.98 -9.53 3.37
N VAL A 16 37.57 -9.61 2.09
CA VAL A 16 37.27 -10.90 1.46
C VAL A 16 38.55 -11.72 1.25
N PHE A 17 39.66 -11.09 0.85
CA PHE A 17 40.96 -11.78 0.77
C PHE A 17 41.45 -12.24 2.13
N ALA A 18 41.34 -11.40 3.17
CA ALA A 18 41.67 -11.81 4.54
C ALA A 18 40.84 -13.03 4.98
N SER A 19 39.57 -13.10 4.58
CA SER A 19 38.72 -14.26 4.84
C SER A 19 39.20 -15.55 4.19
N LEU A 20 39.81 -15.49 3.01
CA LEU A 20 40.41 -16.67 2.37
C LEU A 20 41.60 -17.23 3.15
N TYR A 21 42.35 -16.38 3.85
CA TYR A 21 43.50 -16.80 4.65
C TYR A 21 43.11 -17.25 6.06
N ASN A 22 42.15 -16.55 6.70
CA ASN A 22 41.80 -16.77 8.10
C ASN A 22 40.56 -17.66 8.29
N ASN A 23 39.86 -18.01 7.21
CA ASN A 23 38.59 -18.76 7.20
C ASN A 23 37.43 -18.12 7.99
N GLU A 24 37.62 -16.89 8.45
CA GLU A 24 36.66 -16.07 9.16
C GLU A 24 36.47 -14.74 8.44
N ILE A 25 35.27 -14.17 8.51
CA ILE A 25 35.00 -12.85 7.93
C ILE A 25 34.26 -12.00 8.95
N GLU A 26 34.84 -10.84 9.24
CA GLU A 26 34.18 -9.76 9.97
C GLU A 26 33.50 -8.85 8.94
N ILE A 27 32.17 -8.80 9.00
CA ILE A 27 31.38 -8.00 8.07
C ILE A 27 30.94 -6.74 8.81
N ASP A 28 31.58 -5.63 8.45
CA ASP A 28 31.22 -4.30 8.93
C ASP A 28 30.00 -3.78 8.15
N GLU A 29 29.02 -3.24 8.88
CA GLU A 29 27.80 -2.65 8.33
C GLU A 29 28.09 -1.57 7.29
N GLN A 30 29.14 -0.78 7.47
CA GLN A 30 29.48 0.31 6.54
C GLN A 30 29.97 -0.19 5.19
N TYR A 31 30.58 -1.38 5.16
CA TYR A 31 31.23 -1.93 3.97
C TYR A 31 30.49 -3.14 3.40
N ILE A 32 29.29 -3.46 3.89
CA ILE A 32 28.52 -4.63 3.44
C ILE A 32 28.28 -4.63 1.93
N ALA A 33 28.03 -3.47 1.33
CA ALA A 33 27.85 -3.34 -0.11
C ALA A 33 29.12 -3.74 -0.91
N SER A 34 30.28 -3.31 -0.40
CA SER A 34 31.58 -3.60 -1.00
C SER A 34 32.04 -5.03 -0.77
N ILE A 35 31.73 -5.61 0.40
CA ILE A 35 32.01 -7.01 0.71
C ILE A 35 31.17 -7.90 -0.21
N CYS A 36 29.88 -7.61 -0.39
CA CYS A 36 29.03 -8.33 -1.35
C CYS A 36 29.59 -8.25 -2.78
N GLY A 37 30.03 -7.08 -3.22
CA GLY A 37 30.61 -6.89 -4.56
C GLY A 37 31.90 -7.69 -4.76
N ALA A 38 32.81 -7.61 -3.79
CA ALA A 38 34.06 -8.38 -3.81
C ALA A 38 33.80 -9.90 -3.77
N ALA A 39 32.88 -10.35 -2.92
CA ALA A 39 32.51 -11.76 -2.81
C ALA A 39 31.82 -12.27 -4.08
N SER A 40 30.96 -11.46 -4.72
CA SER A 40 30.33 -11.81 -5.98
C SER A 40 31.34 -11.89 -7.13
N MET A 41 32.30 -10.96 -7.19
CA MET A 41 33.38 -10.98 -8.17
C MET A 41 34.26 -12.24 -8.04
N LEU A 42 34.55 -12.67 -6.81
CA LEU A 42 35.36 -13.86 -6.52
C LEU A 42 34.54 -15.15 -6.46
N ASN A 43 33.23 -15.07 -6.68
CA ASN A 43 32.27 -16.17 -6.61
C ASN A 43 32.31 -16.95 -5.27
N LEU A 44 32.42 -16.24 -4.16
CA LEU A 44 32.49 -16.81 -2.81
C LEU A 44 31.09 -16.90 -2.18
N GLU A 45 30.39 -17.99 -2.49
CA GLU A 45 29.01 -18.23 -2.02
C GLU A 45 28.89 -18.19 -0.49
N SER A 46 29.85 -18.78 0.24
CA SER A 46 29.84 -18.80 1.71
C SER A 46 29.88 -17.40 2.35
N VAL A 47 30.56 -16.45 1.71
CA VAL A 47 30.62 -15.06 2.17
C VAL A 47 29.32 -14.32 1.82
N LEU A 48 28.77 -14.57 0.63
CA LEU A 48 27.48 -14.01 0.21
C LEU A 48 26.33 -14.47 1.11
N GLU A 49 26.31 -15.74 1.52
CA GLU A 49 25.35 -16.28 2.48
C GLU A 49 25.44 -15.56 3.84
N LYS A 50 26.65 -15.34 4.35
CA LYS A 50 26.86 -14.58 5.60
C LYS A 50 26.39 -13.13 5.48
N CYS A 51 26.67 -12.47 4.34
CA CYS A 51 26.17 -11.13 4.08
C CYS A 51 24.64 -11.10 4.05
N GLN A 52 24.00 -12.11 3.46
CA GLN A 52 22.54 -12.23 3.43
C GLN A 52 21.95 -12.38 4.84
N ILE A 53 22.62 -13.11 5.73
CA ILE A 53 22.23 -13.24 7.13
C ILE A 53 22.32 -11.89 7.83
N GLN A 54 23.39 -11.12 7.64
CA GLN A 54 23.49 -9.80 8.30
C GLN A 54 22.53 -8.76 7.74
N LEU A 55 22.17 -8.86 6.45
CA LEU A 55 21.08 -8.07 5.88
C LEU A 55 19.74 -8.34 6.60
N ALA A 56 19.59 -9.40 7.41
CA ALA A 56 18.47 -9.64 8.36
C ALA A 56 18.07 -8.38 9.11
N ASP A 57 19.07 -7.73 9.69
CA ASP A 57 18.89 -6.67 10.67
C ASP A 57 18.47 -5.35 10.02
N TYR A 58 18.64 -5.24 8.70
CA TYR A 58 18.42 -4.01 7.94
C TYR A 58 16.94 -3.75 7.63
N LEU A 59 16.05 -4.74 7.80
CA LEU A 59 14.65 -4.63 7.38
C LEU A 59 13.83 -3.62 8.17
N ARG A 60 14.24 -3.34 9.40
CA ARG A 60 13.45 -2.58 10.37
C ARG A 60 13.67 -1.07 10.26
N ASP A 61 14.71 -0.66 9.55
CA ASP A 61 15.09 0.73 9.36
C ASP A 61 14.88 1.13 7.90
N LYS A 62 14.31 2.32 7.70
CA LYS A 62 13.97 2.90 6.39
C LYS A 62 15.18 2.94 5.45
N GLU A 63 16.31 3.48 5.91
CA GLU A 63 17.48 3.71 5.05
C GLU A 63 18.18 2.39 4.74
N LYS A 64 18.33 1.54 5.76
CA LYS A 64 18.92 0.21 5.63
C LYS A 64 18.07 -0.73 4.76
N LEU A 65 16.74 -0.59 4.77
CA LEU A 65 15.84 -1.35 3.91
C LEU A 65 16.07 -1.06 2.42
N LEU A 66 16.31 0.20 2.04
CA LEU A 66 16.64 0.55 0.65
C LEU A 66 17.98 -0.06 0.21
N ILE A 67 18.98 -0.06 1.11
CA ILE A 67 20.26 -0.73 0.87
C ILE A 67 20.02 -2.23 0.66
N CYS A 68 19.21 -2.87 1.52
CA CYS A 68 18.88 -4.28 1.41
C CYS A 68 18.22 -4.61 0.05
N LEU A 69 17.27 -3.80 -0.41
CA LEU A 69 16.63 -3.97 -1.72
C LEU A 69 17.63 -3.84 -2.87
N ARG A 70 18.49 -2.80 -2.85
CA ARG A 70 19.52 -2.58 -3.88
C ARG A 70 20.51 -3.75 -3.98
N LEU A 71 21.03 -4.21 -2.84
CA LEU A 71 22.00 -5.29 -2.80
C LEU A 71 21.37 -6.62 -3.20
N SER A 72 20.12 -6.87 -2.77
CA SER A 72 19.40 -8.09 -3.14
C SER A 72 19.10 -8.16 -4.63
N ASP A 73 18.77 -7.04 -5.26
CA ASP A 73 18.53 -6.95 -6.70
C ASP A 73 19.84 -7.12 -7.50
N ARG A 74 20.92 -6.42 -7.10
CA ARG A 74 22.21 -6.46 -7.81
C ARG A 74 22.92 -7.82 -7.72
N TYR A 75 22.92 -8.45 -6.54
CA TYR A 75 23.63 -9.72 -6.31
C TYR A 75 22.70 -10.95 -6.31
N GLY A 76 21.42 -10.78 -6.67
CA GLY A 76 20.49 -11.90 -6.85
C GLY A 76 20.03 -12.59 -5.56
N PHE A 77 19.97 -11.90 -4.42
CA PHE A 77 19.50 -12.47 -3.15
C PHE A 77 17.96 -12.61 -3.11
N VAL A 78 17.41 -13.57 -3.85
CA VAL A 78 15.96 -13.74 -4.05
C VAL A 78 15.18 -13.88 -2.74
N LYS A 79 15.67 -14.69 -1.79
CA LYS A 79 15.00 -14.88 -0.48
C LYS A 79 14.92 -13.55 0.29
N ARG A 80 16.01 -12.79 0.28
CA ARG A 80 16.11 -11.51 0.99
C ARG A 80 15.23 -10.45 0.35
N MET A 81 15.20 -10.41 -0.97
CA MET A 81 14.33 -9.52 -1.75
C MET A 81 12.85 -9.73 -1.41
N LYS A 82 12.40 -10.99 -1.37
CA LYS A 82 11.02 -11.33 -1.01
C LYS A 82 10.67 -10.88 0.41
N GLU A 83 11.57 -11.11 1.36
CA GLU A 83 11.39 -10.71 2.75
C GLU A 83 11.36 -9.17 2.90
N ALA A 84 12.24 -8.46 2.20
CA ALA A 84 12.29 -7.00 2.20
C ALA A 84 11.01 -6.38 1.64
N ILE A 85 10.49 -6.88 0.52
CA ILE A 85 9.20 -6.43 -0.05
C ILE A 85 8.05 -6.77 0.91
N ASN A 86 8.11 -7.92 1.56
CA ASN A 86 7.09 -8.32 2.52
C ASN A 86 7.05 -7.41 3.77
N VAL A 87 8.20 -6.94 4.26
CA VAL A 87 8.24 -5.94 5.35
C VAL A 87 7.82 -4.57 4.84
N LEU A 88 8.26 -4.19 3.64
CA LEU A 88 7.94 -2.92 3.02
C LEU A 88 6.43 -2.71 2.87
N LYS A 89 5.65 -3.74 2.57
CA LYS A 89 4.19 -3.62 2.44
C LYS A 89 3.50 -3.12 3.72
N TYR A 90 4.09 -3.37 4.89
CA TYR A 90 3.58 -2.89 6.18
C TYR A 90 4.09 -1.48 6.49
N MET A 91 5.34 -1.18 6.14
CA MET A 91 5.98 0.11 6.44
C MET A 91 5.66 1.21 5.43
N PHE A 92 5.17 0.87 4.24
CA PHE A 92 4.97 1.82 3.13
C PHE A 92 4.12 3.03 3.53
N CYS A 93 3.13 2.86 4.41
CA CYS A 93 2.27 3.94 4.91
C CYS A 93 3.05 5.05 5.66
N HIS A 94 4.22 4.75 6.21
CA HIS A 94 5.08 5.71 6.91
C HIS A 94 5.96 6.51 5.95
N PHE A 95 6.36 5.91 4.83
CA PHE A 95 7.35 6.48 3.91
C PHE A 95 6.79 6.95 2.56
N CYS A 96 5.50 6.69 2.28
CA CYS A 96 4.88 6.96 0.98
C CYS A 96 4.95 8.41 0.49
N LEU A 97 5.22 9.38 1.36
CA LEU A 97 5.36 10.81 1.03
C LEU A 97 6.80 11.33 1.16
N ASP A 98 7.74 10.48 1.56
CA ASP A 98 9.12 10.90 1.80
C ASP A 98 9.93 10.93 0.50
N GLU A 99 10.45 12.10 0.16
CA GLU A 99 11.22 12.35 -1.07
C GLU A 99 12.44 11.43 -1.18
N THR A 100 13.22 11.31 -0.10
CA THR A 100 14.46 10.52 -0.08
C THR A 100 14.17 9.04 -0.31
N PHE A 101 13.05 8.56 0.22
CA PHE A 101 12.63 7.19 0.05
C PHE A 101 12.19 6.91 -1.38
N LEU A 102 11.34 7.77 -1.94
CA LEU A 102 10.81 7.59 -3.29
C LEU A 102 11.93 7.63 -4.34
N ARG A 103 12.91 8.54 -4.23
CA ARG A 103 14.08 8.57 -5.14
C ARG A 103 14.87 7.27 -5.17
N GLY A 104 14.91 6.55 -4.05
CA GLY A 104 15.66 5.29 -3.93
C GLY A 104 14.97 4.08 -4.55
N LEU A 105 13.70 4.19 -4.97
CA LEU A 105 12.90 3.06 -5.44
C LEU A 105 12.97 2.87 -6.95
N GLN A 106 13.09 1.62 -7.37
CA GLN A 106 12.96 1.22 -8.77
C GLN A 106 11.51 0.85 -9.14
N LYS A 107 11.18 0.99 -10.44
CA LYS A 107 9.86 0.61 -11.01
C LYS A 107 9.50 -0.85 -10.71
N SER A 108 10.47 -1.76 -10.88
CA SER A 108 10.31 -3.21 -10.66
C SER A 108 9.86 -3.56 -9.24
N TRP A 109 10.45 -2.89 -8.25
CA TRP A 109 10.13 -3.12 -6.83
C TRP A 109 8.75 -2.62 -6.49
N LEU A 110 8.36 -1.44 -7.01
CA LEU A 110 7.01 -0.90 -6.82
C LEU A 110 5.93 -1.79 -7.45
N ILE A 111 6.17 -2.33 -8.64
CA ILE A 111 5.26 -3.30 -9.27
C ILE A 111 5.12 -4.53 -8.37
N THR A 112 6.23 -5.08 -7.89
CA THR A 112 6.22 -6.28 -7.04
C THR A 112 5.53 -6.02 -5.69
N LEU A 113 5.68 -4.81 -5.14
CA LEU A 113 5.03 -4.36 -3.92
C LEU A 113 3.51 -4.20 -4.09
N PHE A 114 3.06 -3.50 -5.12
CA PHE A 114 1.62 -3.28 -5.35
C PHE A 114 0.90 -4.50 -5.91
N SER A 115 1.65 -5.46 -6.47
CA SER A 115 1.10 -6.77 -6.85
C SER A 115 0.83 -7.70 -5.65
N GLN A 116 1.32 -7.35 -4.45
CA GLN A 116 0.96 -8.10 -3.25
C GLN A 116 -0.56 -7.99 -2.99
N GLN A 117 -1.16 -9.01 -2.36
CA GLN A 117 -2.59 -9.03 -2.03
C GLN A 117 -3.06 -7.76 -1.29
N PHE A 118 -2.18 -7.18 -0.47
CA PHE A 118 -2.46 -5.94 0.23
C PHE A 118 -1.17 -5.16 0.51
N VAL A 119 -1.35 -3.85 0.70
CA VAL A 119 -0.33 -2.90 1.14
C VAL A 119 -0.99 -1.96 2.15
N CYS A 120 -0.29 -1.65 3.24
CA CYS A 120 -0.77 -0.72 4.26
C CYS A 120 -0.78 0.71 3.73
N VAL A 121 -1.85 1.45 4.02
CA VAL A 121 -2.04 2.84 3.57
C VAL A 121 -2.12 3.78 4.76
N ARG A 122 -1.80 5.06 4.54
CA ARG A 122 -1.82 6.06 5.61
C ARG A 122 -3.24 6.52 5.93
N GLU A 123 -4.04 6.80 4.92
CA GLU A 123 -5.42 7.28 5.05
C GLU A 123 -6.34 6.55 4.06
N SER A 124 -5.95 6.50 2.78
CA SER A 124 -6.77 5.95 1.70
C SER A 124 -5.94 5.51 0.49
N GLU A 125 -6.61 4.93 -0.51
CA GLU A 125 -6.04 4.62 -1.83
C GLU A 125 -5.30 5.80 -2.48
N MET A 126 -5.74 7.03 -2.21
CA MET A 126 -5.11 8.24 -2.75
C MET A 126 -3.66 8.40 -2.33
N ASP A 127 -3.25 7.83 -1.20
CA ASP A 127 -1.86 7.92 -0.75
C ASP A 127 -0.92 7.11 -1.66
N LEU A 128 -1.41 5.98 -2.20
CA LEU A 128 -0.68 5.20 -3.17
C LEU A 128 -0.59 5.93 -4.51
N TYR A 129 -1.70 6.53 -4.95
CA TYR A 129 -1.71 7.37 -6.14
C TYR A 129 -0.73 8.55 -6.01
N ARG A 130 -0.75 9.27 -4.89
CA ARG A 130 0.19 10.37 -4.61
C ARG A 130 1.63 9.90 -4.55
N ALA A 131 1.89 8.75 -3.93
CA ALA A 131 3.24 8.17 -3.89
C ALA A 131 3.76 7.86 -5.30
N ILE A 132 2.91 7.26 -6.16
CA ILE A 132 3.26 6.98 -7.56
C ILE A 132 3.45 8.28 -8.35
N ARG A 133 2.53 9.24 -8.21
CA ARG A 133 2.61 10.56 -8.85
C ARG A 133 3.94 11.25 -8.50
N ASN A 134 4.27 11.32 -7.22
CA ASN A 134 5.49 11.95 -6.74
C ASN A 134 6.74 11.17 -7.19
N TRP A 135 6.69 9.83 -7.17
CA TRP A 135 7.79 8.99 -7.65
C TRP A 135 8.06 9.17 -9.15
N ILE A 136 7.02 9.23 -9.99
CA ILE A 136 7.15 9.50 -11.43
C ILE A 136 7.83 10.84 -11.65
N TYR A 137 7.35 11.89 -10.97
CA TYR A 137 7.92 13.23 -11.06
C TYR A 137 9.40 13.26 -10.64
N LEU A 138 9.76 12.62 -9.52
CA LEU A 138 11.14 12.56 -9.05
C LEU A 138 12.06 11.72 -9.95
N THR A 139 11.52 10.71 -10.63
CA THR A 139 12.29 9.84 -11.53
C THR A 139 12.63 10.55 -12.83
N GLU A 140 11.68 11.30 -13.39
CA GLU A 140 11.87 12.04 -14.64
C GLU A 140 12.58 13.40 -14.41
N CYS A 141 12.43 13.99 -13.22
CA CYS A 141 13.07 15.24 -12.83
C CYS A 141 13.99 15.05 -11.61
N PRO A 142 15.25 14.59 -11.79
CA PRO A 142 16.15 14.24 -10.67
C PRO A 142 16.53 15.41 -9.76
N TYR A 143 16.45 16.65 -10.23
CA TYR A 143 16.75 17.86 -9.43
C TYR A 143 15.50 18.49 -8.78
N ALA A 144 14.31 17.99 -9.09
CA ALA A 144 13.08 18.53 -8.52
C ALA A 144 12.89 18.10 -7.06
N ARG A 145 12.30 18.97 -6.25
CA ARG A 145 11.93 18.68 -4.85
C ARG A 145 10.42 18.59 -4.70
N LEU A 146 9.96 17.78 -3.75
CA LEU A 146 8.54 17.74 -3.40
C LEU A 146 8.18 18.99 -2.59
N GLY A 147 7.09 19.67 -2.97
CA GLY A 147 6.57 20.83 -2.25
C GLY A 147 5.84 21.84 -3.10
N ASP A 148 6.20 21.96 -4.39
CA ASP A 148 5.47 22.82 -5.34
C ASP A 148 4.50 22.01 -6.20
N GLU A 149 3.24 21.97 -5.77
CA GLU A 149 2.17 21.30 -6.50
C GLU A 149 1.93 21.89 -7.90
N ASN A 150 2.23 23.18 -8.12
CA ASN A 150 2.06 23.80 -9.43
C ASN A 150 3.08 23.28 -10.43
N SER A 151 4.35 23.16 -10.01
CA SER A 151 5.40 22.58 -10.85
C SER A 151 5.08 21.12 -11.22
N ILE A 152 4.55 20.34 -10.26
CA ILE A 152 4.15 18.96 -10.53
C ILE A 152 2.98 18.91 -11.53
N ALA A 153 1.97 19.75 -11.35
CA ALA A 153 0.84 19.83 -12.28
C ALA A 153 1.29 20.21 -13.70
N LEU A 154 2.13 21.24 -13.83
CA LEU A 154 2.70 21.69 -15.11
C LEU A 154 3.52 20.57 -15.80
N PHE A 155 4.27 19.78 -15.04
CA PHE A 155 5.01 18.65 -15.58
C PHE A 155 4.08 17.61 -16.22
N PHE A 156 3.00 17.25 -15.54
CA PHE A 156 2.07 16.25 -16.06
C PHE A 156 1.17 16.77 -17.20
N GLU A 157 0.91 18.08 -17.25
CA GLU A 157 0.25 18.72 -18.38
C GLU A 157 1.15 18.81 -19.62
N SER A 158 2.47 18.73 -19.46
CA SER A 158 3.41 18.81 -20.57
C SER A 158 3.26 17.62 -21.55
N SER A 159 3.41 17.90 -22.84
CA SER A 159 3.34 16.89 -23.91
C SER A 159 4.46 15.85 -23.87
N PHE A 160 5.48 16.07 -23.06
CA PHE A 160 6.64 15.19 -22.91
C PHE A 160 6.37 13.97 -22.00
N PHE A 161 5.31 14.00 -21.19
CA PHE A 161 5.02 12.92 -20.27
C PHE A 161 4.43 11.69 -20.97
N ASN A 162 5.24 10.63 -21.11
CA ASN A 162 4.79 9.37 -21.69
C ASN A 162 4.07 8.47 -20.66
N ARG A 163 2.73 8.58 -20.63
CA ARG A 163 1.84 7.78 -19.77
C ARG A 163 2.00 6.27 -19.92
N HIS A 164 2.31 5.78 -21.13
CA HIS A 164 2.37 4.35 -21.42
C HIS A 164 3.50 3.65 -20.64
N LYS A 165 4.58 4.37 -20.31
CA LYS A 165 5.71 3.85 -19.54
C LYS A 165 5.30 3.38 -18.13
N TYR A 166 4.23 3.94 -17.57
CA TYR A 166 3.81 3.70 -16.18
C TYR A 166 2.48 2.96 -16.05
N PHE A 167 1.92 2.51 -17.17
CA PHE A 167 0.62 1.86 -17.20
C PHE A 167 0.55 0.61 -16.31
N ASP A 168 1.61 -0.21 -16.31
CA ASP A 168 1.71 -1.42 -15.47
C ASP A 168 1.56 -1.11 -13.99
N LEU A 169 2.10 0.03 -13.55
CA LEU A 169 2.06 0.46 -12.15
C LEU A 169 0.69 1.02 -11.80
N LEU A 170 0.12 1.84 -12.69
CA LEU A 170 -1.19 2.45 -12.51
C LEU A 170 -2.30 1.39 -12.49
N ARG A 171 -2.15 0.30 -13.26
CA ARG A 171 -3.08 -0.83 -13.29
C ARG A 171 -3.28 -1.49 -11.92
N LEU A 172 -2.28 -1.44 -11.05
CA LEU A 172 -2.33 -2.03 -9.71
C LEU A 172 -3.10 -1.17 -8.69
N LEU A 173 -3.47 0.06 -9.07
CA LEU A 173 -4.32 0.92 -8.24
C LEU A 173 -5.79 0.59 -8.40
N ARG A 174 -6.54 0.73 -7.31
CA ARG A 174 -8.00 0.55 -7.31
C ARG A 174 -8.66 1.87 -7.66
N VAL A 175 -8.76 2.16 -8.95
CA VAL A 175 -9.24 3.46 -9.46
C VAL A 175 -10.64 3.81 -8.96
N SER A 176 -11.49 2.80 -8.73
CA SER A 176 -12.80 2.97 -8.10
C SER A 176 -12.70 3.69 -6.75
N HIS A 177 -11.76 3.33 -5.88
CA HIS A 177 -11.65 3.95 -4.56
C HIS A 177 -10.98 5.34 -4.58
N LEU A 178 -10.40 5.75 -5.71
CA LEU A 178 -9.82 7.09 -5.87
C LEU A 178 -10.89 8.16 -6.11
N VAL A 179 -11.95 7.81 -6.85
CA VAL A 179 -12.96 8.77 -7.35
C VAL A 179 -14.12 9.06 -6.37
N SER A 180 -14.07 8.50 -5.16
CA SER A 180 -15.15 8.64 -4.17
C SER A 180 -15.32 10.07 -3.60
N LEU A 181 -14.32 10.95 -3.76
CA LEU A 181 -14.37 12.33 -3.30
C LEU A 181 -14.15 13.30 -4.47
N GLN A 182 -14.95 14.38 -4.52
CA GLN A 182 -14.86 15.38 -5.58
C GLN A 182 -13.51 16.10 -5.60
N SER A 183 -12.88 16.31 -4.44
CA SER A 183 -11.54 16.90 -4.33
C SER A 183 -10.48 16.00 -5.00
N ASN A 184 -10.52 14.70 -4.74
CA ASN A 184 -9.64 13.71 -5.37
C ASN A 184 -9.84 13.68 -6.88
N LEU A 185 -11.10 13.68 -7.32
CA LEU A 185 -11.43 13.65 -8.74
C LEU A 185 -10.90 14.88 -9.49
N LYS A 186 -10.96 16.08 -8.89
CA LYS A 186 -10.37 17.29 -9.47
C LYS A 186 -8.86 17.15 -9.66
N LEU A 187 -8.16 16.64 -8.64
CA LEU A 187 -6.72 16.44 -8.67
C LEU A 187 -6.32 15.43 -9.76
N ILE A 188 -6.95 14.26 -9.78
CA ILE A 188 -6.65 13.20 -10.77
C ILE A 188 -6.95 13.66 -12.20
N ARG A 189 -8.02 14.42 -12.39
CA ARG A 189 -8.37 14.98 -13.71
C ARG A 189 -7.37 16.05 -14.17
N GLY A 190 -6.83 16.83 -13.24
CA GLY A 190 -5.78 17.82 -13.49
C GLY A 190 -4.48 17.17 -13.90
N ASP A 191 -4.02 16.17 -13.15
CA ASP A 191 -2.78 15.46 -13.44
C ASP A 191 -2.82 14.72 -14.80
N GLY A 192 -3.98 14.21 -15.23
CA GLY A 192 -4.10 13.52 -16.51
C GLY A 192 -3.29 12.22 -16.65
N ILE A 193 -2.71 11.72 -15.54
CA ILE A 193 -1.97 10.44 -15.45
C ILE A 193 -2.91 9.27 -15.78
N ILE A 194 -4.11 9.28 -15.20
CA ILE A 194 -5.16 8.29 -15.49
C ILE A 194 -5.99 8.80 -16.68
N PRO A 195 -6.18 7.99 -17.74
CA PRO A 195 -6.95 8.40 -18.91
C PRO A 195 -8.37 8.85 -18.57
N ARG A 196 -8.81 9.99 -19.13
CA ARG A 196 -10.16 10.53 -18.91
C ARG A 196 -11.27 9.56 -19.32
N LYS A 197 -11.06 8.75 -20.36
CA LYS A 197 -12.01 7.71 -20.80
C LYS A 197 -12.23 6.69 -19.68
N LEU A 198 -11.15 6.16 -19.10
CA LEU A 198 -11.21 5.22 -17.98
C LEU A 198 -11.90 5.83 -16.76
N LEU A 199 -11.56 7.07 -16.40
CA LEU A 199 -12.23 7.76 -15.28
C LEU A 199 -13.74 7.90 -15.49
N LYS A 200 -14.19 8.23 -16.72
CA LYS A 200 -15.61 8.31 -17.04
C LYS A 200 -16.30 6.96 -16.85
N ASN A 201 -15.71 5.88 -17.36
CA ASN A 201 -16.26 4.53 -17.22
C ASN A 201 -16.40 4.15 -15.75
N VAL A 202 -15.34 4.32 -14.95
CA VAL A 202 -15.37 4.01 -13.52
C VAL A 202 -16.42 4.82 -12.76
N ILE A 203 -16.60 6.11 -13.10
CA ILE A 203 -17.66 6.94 -12.49
C ILE A 203 -19.06 6.44 -12.88
N CYS A 204 -19.26 6.08 -14.15
CA CYS A 204 -20.52 5.50 -14.61
C CYS A 204 -20.81 4.17 -13.90
N ASP A 205 -19.81 3.30 -13.75
CA ASP A 205 -19.96 2.02 -13.06
C ASP A 205 -20.31 2.23 -11.58
N GLN A 206 -19.67 3.19 -10.90
CA GLN A 206 -20.01 3.52 -9.51
C GLN A 206 -21.41 4.09 -9.35
N TRP A 207 -21.84 4.92 -10.30
CA TRP A 207 -23.21 5.44 -10.32
C TRP A 207 -24.23 4.32 -10.54
N GLN A 208 -23.96 3.39 -11.46
CA GLN A 208 -24.80 2.21 -11.65
C GLN A 208 -24.81 1.32 -10.40
N MET A 209 -23.67 1.11 -9.74
CA MET A 209 -23.60 0.36 -8.48
C MET A 209 -24.42 1.02 -7.38
N LEU A 210 -24.41 2.36 -7.29
CA LEU A 210 -25.26 3.11 -6.36
C LEU A 210 -26.74 2.85 -6.66
N LEU A 211 -27.17 3.08 -7.90
CA LEU A 211 -28.57 2.86 -8.29
C LEU A 211 -29.02 1.43 -8.03
N ARG A 212 -28.19 0.45 -8.39
CA ARG A 212 -28.44 -0.96 -8.07
C ARG A 212 -28.57 -1.17 -6.58
N SER A 213 -27.69 -0.60 -5.76
CA SER A 213 -27.77 -0.75 -4.30
C SER A 213 -29.06 -0.18 -3.69
N GLU A 214 -29.70 0.78 -4.35
CA GLU A 214 -30.99 1.34 -3.94
C GLU A 214 -32.17 0.47 -4.39
N GLU A 215 -32.10 -0.09 -5.61
CA GLU A 215 -33.15 -0.93 -6.19
C GLU A 215 -33.13 -2.37 -5.65
N THR A 216 -31.96 -2.86 -5.26
CA THR A 216 -31.73 -4.25 -4.85
C THR A 216 -32.19 -4.46 -3.41
N THR A 217 -33.19 -5.32 -3.24
CA THR A 217 -33.61 -5.85 -1.93
C THR A 217 -33.01 -7.23 -1.63
N THR A 218 -32.34 -7.85 -2.60
CA THR A 218 -31.68 -9.16 -2.44
C THR A 218 -30.39 -9.02 -1.62
N GLY A 219 -30.17 -10.01 -0.75
CA GLY A 219 -29.11 -9.98 0.25
C GLY A 219 -27.71 -9.98 -0.37
N PHE A 220 -26.75 -9.40 0.36
CA PHE A 220 -25.34 -9.46 0.02
C PHE A 220 -24.87 -10.92 -0.07
N PRO A 221 -24.00 -11.29 -1.04
CA PRO A 221 -23.34 -12.59 -1.10
C PRO A 221 -22.86 -13.03 0.29
N GLU A 222 -23.26 -14.26 0.68
CA GLU A 222 -22.87 -14.79 1.98
C GLU A 222 -21.36 -15.07 2.08
N VAL A 223 -20.70 -15.37 0.96
CA VAL A 223 -19.28 -15.72 0.92
C VAL A 223 -18.61 -14.94 -0.20
N ILE A 224 -17.58 -14.20 0.16
CA ILE A 224 -16.68 -13.52 -0.78
C ILE A 224 -15.34 -14.27 -0.72
N ASP A 225 -14.81 -14.67 -1.87
CA ASP A 225 -13.48 -15.28 -1.95
C ASP A 225 -12.38 -14.28 -1.53
N ASP A 226 -11.25 -14.78 -1.07
CA ASP A 226 -10.11 -13.93 -0.69
C ASP A 226 -9.62 -13.09 -1.87
N ASN A 227 -9.56 -13.65 -3.08
CA ASN A 227 -9.09 -12.90 -4.25
C ASN A 227 -10.05 -11.76 -4.62
N GLU A 228 -11.35 -12.01 -4.54
CA GLU A 228 -12.38 -11.00 -4.77
C GLU A 228 -12.34 -9.91 -3.70
N PHE A 229 -12.19 -10.31 -2.43
CA PHE A 229 -12.04 -9.39 -1.31
C PHE A 229 -10.83 -8.47 -1.49
N TYR A 230 -9.64 -9.00 -1.79
CA TYR A 230 -8.44 -8.19 -1.99
C TYR A 230 -8.48 -7.38 -3.29
N ALA A 231 -9.27 -7.78 -4.29
CA ALA A 231 -9.45 -6.99 -5.50
C ALA A 231 -10.31 -5.75 -5.27
N SER A 232 -11.37 -5.85 -4.46
CA SER A 232 -12.43 -4.84 -4.32
C SER A 232 -12.45 -4.10 -2.99
N CYS A 233 -11.65 -4.52 -2.00
CA CYS A 233 -11.70 -3.90 -0.68
C CYS A 233 -11.21 -2.45 -0.71
N TYR A 234 -11.90 -1.60 0.02
CA TYR A 234 -11.41 -0.28 0.37
C TYR A 234 -10.28 -0.41 1.39
N ARG A 235 -9.20 0.37 1.16
CA ARG A 235 -8.08 0.49 2.09
C ARG A 235 -8.21 1.79 2.83
N PHE A 236 -8.24 1.71 4.16
CA PHE A 236 -8.19 2.89 5.00
C PHE A 236 -7.23 2.67 6.14
N GLY A 237 -6.45 3.69 6.47
CA GLY A 237 -5.54 3.57 7.60
C GLY A 237 -5.42 4.84 8.40
N ARG A 238 -4.52 4.74 9.38
CA ARG A 238 -3.91 5.86 10.09
C ARG A 238 -2.53 5.42 10.58
N ALA A 239 -1.50 6.21 10.27
CA ALA A 239 -0.12 5.94 10.65
C ALA A 239 0.34 6.85 11.81
N GLY A 240 1.33 6.40 12.59
CA GLY A 240 2.00 7.22 13.61
C GLY A 240 1.19 7.48 14.88
N ILE A 241 0.29 6.57 15.26
CA ILE A 241 -0.54 6.69 16.46
C ILE A 241 0.30 6.42 17.70
N SER A 242 0.25 7.32 18.69
CA SER A 242 0.94 7.13 19.96
C SER A 242 0.19 6.11 20.84
N PRO A 243 0.88 5.20 21.55
CA PRO A 243 0.26 4.19 22.42
C PRO A 243 -0.66 4.78 23.48
N LEU A 244 -0.31 5.96 23.98
CA LEU A 244 -1.00 6.68 25.06
C LEU A 244 -2.14 7.58 24.56
N SER A 245 -2.26 7.75 23.24
CA SER A 245 -3.27 8.62 22.66
C SER A 245 -4.60 7.90 22.49
N ARG A 246 -5.69 8.54 22.91
CA ARG A 246 -7.03 8.14 22.51
C ARG A 246 -7.35 8.81 21.18
N ILE A 247 -7.45 8.03 20.13
CA ILE A 247 -7.75 8.55 18.78
C ILE A 247 -9.00 7.87 18.26
N THR A 248 -9.93 8.67 17.77
CA THR A 248 -11.09 8.18 17.03
C THR A 248 -11.10 8.82 15.65
N TRP A 249 -11.32 8.02 14.63
CA TRP A 249 -11.59 8.52 13.30
C TRP A 249 -12.81 7.84 12.71
N ARG A 250 -13.50 8.60 11.88
CA ARG A 250 -14.78 8.26 11.29
C ARG A 250 -14.62 8.15 9.79
N ARG A 251 -15.25 7.14 9.19
CA ARG A 251 -15.38 7.00 7.74
C ARG A 251 -16.84 7.23 7.39
N LEU A 252 -17.09 8.47 6.95
CA LEU A 252 -18.38 8.92 6.45
C LEU A 252 -18.60 8.38 5.03
N GLY A 253 -19.79 7.84 4.76
CA GLY A 253 -20.20 7.46 3.42
C GLY A 253 -19.46 6.26 2.84
N TYR A 254 -18.90 5.37 3.68
CA TYR A 254 -18.47 4.05 3.20
C TYR A 254 -19.67 3.33 2.58
N PHE A 255 -19.48 2.68 1.43
CA PHE A 255 -20.52 1.95 0.72
C PHE A 255 -21.88 2.69 0.69
N PHE A 256 -21.89 3.87 0.06
CA PHE A 256 -23.09 4.66 -0.19
C PHE A 256 -23.83 5.22 1.04
N GLY A 257 -23.24 5.23 2.24
CA GLY A 257 -23.85 5.91 3.39
C GLY A 257 -23.60 5.27 4.76
N VAL A 258 -22.90 4.14 4.79
CA VAL A 258 -22.53 3.45 6.02
C VAL A 258 -21.45 4.24 6.74
N ASP A 259 -21.67 4.44 8.03
CA ASP A 259 -20.79 5.21 8.89
C ASP A 259 -20.03 4.30 9.86
N LEU A 260 -18.73 4.22 9.66
CA LEU A 260 -17.83 3.37 10.44
C LEU A 260 -16.93 4.21 11.32
N LEU A 261 -16.84 3.83 12.59
CA LEU A 261 -16.01 4.45 13.60
C LEU A 261 -14.90 3.49 14.00
N VAL A 262 -13.66 3.96 13.93
CA VAL A 262 -12.51 3.26 14.46
C VAL A 262 -11.96 4.07 15.63
N THR A 263 -11.89 3.45 16.80
CA THR A 263 -11.37 4.05 18.02
C THR A 263 -10.20 3.23 18.53
N TYR A 264 -9.06 3.88 18.72
CA TYR A 264 -7.93 3.35 19.49
C TYR A 264 -7.91 4.04 20.86
N ASP A 265 -7.91 3.26 21.94
CA ASP A 265 -7.89 3.75 23.30
C ASP A 265 -7.18 2.78 24.22
N GLN A 266 -6.09 3.22 24.88
CA GLN A 266 -5.35 2.45 25.89
C GLN A 266 -5.04 0.99 25.48
N GLY A 267 -4.54 0.79 24.25
CA GLY A 267 -4.22 -0.54 23.75
C GLY A 267 -5.42 -1.37 23.29
N TYR A 268 -6.62 -0.79 23.20
CA TYR A 268 -7.78 -1.41 22.58
C TYR A 268 -8.12 -0.73 21.25
N LEU A 269 -8.26 -1.54 20.21
CA LEU A 269 -8.81 -1.09 18.93
C LEU A 269 -10.27 -1.54 18.84
N ARG A 270 -11.17 -0.59 18.60
CA ARG A 270 -12.61 -0.83 18.42
C ARG A 270 -13.03 -0.40 17.03
N LEU A 271 -13.69 -1.30 16.31
CA LEU A 271 -14.41 -1.01 15.08
C LEU A 271 -15.90 -1.08 15.40
N ALA A 272 -16.64 -0.01 15.14
CA ALA A 272 -18.06 0.06 15.40
C ALA A 272 -18.79 0.79 14.27
N ARG A 273 -20.02 0.38 14.00
CA ARG A 273 -20.94 1.14 13.16
C ARG A 273 -21.65 2.17 14.03
N ASN A 274 -21.72 3.40 13.56
CA ASN A 274 -22.45 4.47 14.21
C ASN A 274 -23.80 4.70 13.50
N GLY A 275 -24.89 4.43 14.22
CA GLY A 275 -26.28 4.65 13.85
C GLY A 275 -26.93 5.82 14.57
N SER A 276 -26.21 6.56 15.42
CA SER A 276 -26.76 7.65 16.24
C SER A 276 -27.08 8.94 15.47
N MET A 277 -27.04 8.94 14.14
CA MET A 277 -27.40 10.14 13.37
C MET A 277 -28.86 10.10 12.99
N ALA A 278 -29.58 11.17 13.34
CA ALA A 278 -30.75 11.63 12.58
C ALA A 278 -30.39 11.63 11.09
N PRO A 279 -31.33 11.34 10.17
CA PRO A 279 -31.06 11.15 8.74
C PRO A 279 -30.22 12.31 8.21
N THR A 280 -28.93 12.06 8.03
CA THR A 280 -28.05 13.04 7.40
C THR A 280 -28.33 12.95 5.91
N GLN A 281 -28.32 14.09 5.21
CA GLN A 281 -28.67 14.22 3.79
C GLN A 281 -27.91 13.27 2.81
N HIS A 282 -26.95 12.50 3.31
CA HIS A 282 -26.09 11.59 2.55
C HIS A 282 -26.42 10.09 2.76
N GLN A 283 -27.43 9.74 3.57
CA GLN A 283 -27.85 8.34 3.84
C GLN A 283 -28.95 7.83 2.89
N ILE A 284 -29.17 8.51 1.75
CA ILE A 284 -30.36 8.33 0.92
C ILE A 284 -30.50 6.89 0.38
N SER A 285 -29.39 6.15 0.22
CA SER A 285 -29.38 4.86 -0.49
C SER A 285 -29.65 3.62 0.37
N VAL A 286 -29.50 3.71 1.70
CA VAL A 286 -29.48 2.52 2.57
C VAL A 286 -30.87 2.22 3.18
N LYS A 287 -31.90 2.96 2.77
CA LYS A 287 -33.24 2.95 3.40
C LYS A 287 -34.00 1.62 3.30
N HIS A 288 -33.60 0.72 2.41
CA HIS A 288 -34.33 -0.53 2.12
C HIS A 288 -33.60 -1.80 2.58
N VAL A 289 -32.45 -1.66 3.23
CA VAL A 289 -31.63 -2.79 3.67
C VAL A 289 -31.53 -2.76 5.20
N ASP A 290 -32.28 -3.61 5.88
CA ASP A 290 -32.25 -3.66 7.36
C ASP A 290 -30.96 -4.30 7.88
N ILE A 291 -30.34 -5.18 7.08
CA ILE A 291 -29.24 -6.05 7.47
C ILE A 291 -28.10 -5.96 6.45
N MET A 292 -26.89 -5.60 6.90
CA MET A 292 -25.69 -5.54 6.08
C MET A 292 -24.64 -6.54 6.56
N LYS A 293 -23.95 -7.18 5.62
CA LYS A 293 -22.75 -7.99 5.91
C LYS A 293 -21.49 -7.21 5.51
N LEU A 294 -20.59 -7.02 6.48
CA LEU A 294 -19.29 -6.39 6.26
C LEU A 294 -18.19 -7.43 6.38
N HIS A 295 -17.37 -7.51 5.34
CA HIS A 295 -16.12 -8.25 5.36
C HIS A 295 -14.99 -7.29 5.67
N TYR A 296 -14.15 -7.61 6.65
CA TYR A 296 -13.05 -6.76 7.03
C TYR A 296 -11.80 -7.54 7.42
N ARG A 297 -10.64 -6.91 7.22
CA ARG A 297 -9.36 -7.34 7.81
C ARG A 297 -8.71 -6.11 8.42
N CYS A 298 -8.27 -6.20 9.66
CA CYS A 298 -7.55 -5.14 10.32
C CYS A 298 -6.13 -5.60 10.61
N ILE A 299 -5.16 -4.79 10.19
CA ILE A 299 -3.74 -5.01 10.41
C ILE A 299 -3.23 -3.83 11.24
N VAL A 300 -2.58 -4.15 12.36
CA VAL A 300 -1.88 -3.19 13.19
C VAL A 300 -0.41 -3.53 13.19
N CYS A 301 0.41 -2.56 12.79
CA CYS A 301 1.85 -2.70 12.70
C CYS A 301 2.53 -1.64 13.55
N ALA A 302 3.64 -2.00 14.19
CA ALA A 302 4.56 -1.02 14.76
C ALA A 302 5.27 -0.25 13.63
N ASP A 303 5.88 0.88 13.96
CA ASP A 303 6.62 1.72 13.00
C ASP A 303 7.75 0.97 12.27
N ASN A 304 8.33 -0.06 12.91
CA ASN A 304 9.37 -0.91 12.33
C ASN A 304 8.84 -2.04 11.42
N GLY A 305 7.55 -2.05 11.09
CA GLY A 305 6.93 -3.05 10.23
C GLY A 305 6.52 -4.36 10.93
N VAL A 306 6.77 -4.51 12.23
CA VAL A 306 6.33 -5.69 13.00
C VAL A 306 4.80 -5.69 13.13
N VAL A 307 4.16 -6.76 12.69
CA VAL A 307 2.72 -6.95 12.82
C VAL A 307 2.38 -7.28 14.27
N LEU A 308 1.58 -6.43 14.90
CA LEU A 308 1.09 -6.60 16.28
C LEU A 308 -0.27 -7.30 16.32
N LEU A 309 -1.08 -7.08 15.30
CA LEU A 309 -2.39 -7.71 15.15
C LEU A 309 -2.69 -7.88 13.66
N ASP A 310 -3.19 -9.06 13.30
CA ASP A 310 -3.81 -9.32 12.02
C ASP A 310 -5.06 -10.14 12.27
N THR A 311 -6.23 -9.54 12.05
CA THR A 311 -7.51 -10.21 12.31
C THR A 311 -7.82 -11.32 11.30
N GLN A 312 -7.03 -11.45 10.23
CA GLN A 312 -7.42 -12.12 9.00
C GLN A 312 -8.75 -11.58 8.45
N LYS A 313 -9.29 -12.19 7.39
CA LYS A 313 -10.61 -11.85 6.86
C LYS A 313 -11.68 -12.29 7.87
N GLN A 314 -12.42 -11.32 8.39
CA GLN A 314 -13.57 -11.50 9.26
C GLN A 314 -14.84 -11.05 8.52
N SER A 315 -15.98 -11.62 8.89
CA SER A 315 -17.27 -11.26 8.30
C SER A 315 -18.28 -11.05 9.41
N LYS A 316 -18.99 -9.93 9.41
CA LYS A 316 -20.01 -9.66 10.43
C LYS A 316 -21.25 -9.04 9.82
N THR A 317 -22.38 -9.61 10.21
CA THR A 317 -23.71 -9.14 9.82
C THR A 317 -24.29 -8.26 10.92
N PHE A 318 -24.84 -7.11 10.56
CA PHE A 318 -25.39 -6.16 11.53
C PHE A 318 -26.53 -5.33 10.93
N ASN A 319 -27.36 -4.78 11.81
CA ASN A 319 -28.48 -3.93 11.39
C ASN A 319 -28.08 -2.48 11.21
N LEU A 320 -28.64 -1.85 10.18
CA LEU A 320 -28.34 -0.48 9.79
C LEU A 320 -29.11 0.58 10.60
N ASP A 321 -29.91 0.20 11.59
CA ASP A 321 -30.55 1.18 12.49
C ASP A 321 -29.84 1.34 13.83
N ARG A 322 -28.99 0.38 14.20
CA ARG A 322 -28.39 0.33 15.54
C ARG A 322 -26.91 0.67 15.53
N ASN A 323 -26.44 1.25 16.63
CA ASN A 323 -25.01 1.24 16.95
C ASN A 323 -24.60 -0.22 17.19
N VAL A 324 -23.64 -0.72 16.41
CA VAL A 324 -23.17 -2.11 16.54
C VAL A 324 -21.66 -2.11 16.64
N GLU A 325 -21.14 -2.72 17.70
CA GLU A 325 -19.72 -3.01 17.80
C GLU A 325 -19.38 -4.17 16.86
N LEU A 326 -18.51 -3.91 15.89
CA LEU A 326 -18.12 -4.89 14.88
C LEU A 326 -16.95 -5.75 15.38
N GLY A 327 -16.00 -5.14 16.07
CA GLY A 327 -14.90 -5.84 16.72
C GLY A 327 -14.22 -4.99 17.78
N LYS A 328 -13.64 -5.66 18.79
CA LYS A 328 -12.79 -5.07 19.81
C LYS A 328 -11.57 -5.95 20.01
N PHE A 329 -10.39 -5.39 19.81
CA PHE A 329 -9.13 -6.12 19.81
C PHE A 329 -8.18 -5.52 20.83
N LYS A 330 -7.60 -6.36 21.68
CA LYS A 330 -6.54 -5.95 22.61
C LYS A 330 -5.20 -6.04 21.90
N LEU A 331 -4.47 -4.95 21.91
CA LEU A 331 -3.13 -4.85 21.36
C LEU A 331 -2.10 -5.13 22.47
N PRO A 332 -0.96 -5.74 22.13
CA PRO A 332 0.12 -5.92 23.08
C PRO A 332 0.59 -4.55 23.60
N PRO A 333 0.94 -4.42 24.89
CA PRO A 333 1.46 -3.19 25.45
C PRO A 333 2.84 -2.93 24.84
N ASN A 334 2.88 -2.12 23.79
CA ASN A 334 4.12 -1.68 23.15
C ASN A 334 4.23 -0.16 23.28
N GLY A 335 5.38 0.30 23.77
CA GLY A 335 5.72 1.74 23.87
C GLY A 335 6.02 2.40 22.53
N GLN A 336 5.91 1.67 21.41
CA GLN A 336 6.18 2.16 20.07
C GLN A 336 4.91 2.66 19.40
N LYS A 337 5.04 3.69 18.55
CA LYS A 337 3.94 4.14 17.71
C LYS A 337 3.46 3.01 16.78
N ILE A 338 2.17 3.07 16.48
CA ILE A 338 1.48 2.07 15.67
C ILE A 338 0.83 2.69 14.45
N SER A 339 0.72 1.89 13.41
CA SER A 339 -0.07 2.13 12.22
C SER A 339 -1.19 1.11 12.15
N ILE A 340 -2.38 1.57 11.79
CA ILE A 340 -3.58 0.75 11.70
C ILE A 340 -4.08 0.87 10.27
N THR A 341 -4.18 -0.25 9.55
CA THR A 341 -4.84 -0.32 8.24
C THR A 341 -5.98 -1.32 8.29
N SER A 342 -7.16 -0.88 7.89
CA SER A 342 -8.36 -1.69 7.73
C SER A 342 -8.69 -1.83 6.25
N PHE A 343 -8.94 -3.07 5.85
CA PHE A 343 -9.46 -3.45 4.55
C PHE A 343 -10.93 -3.76 4.73
N LEU A 344 -11.80 -3.08 3.99
CA LEU A 344 -13.24 -3.17 4.13
C LEU A 344 -13.87 -3.51 2.78
N SER A 345 -14.70 -4.54 2.72
CA SER A 345 -15.51 -4.83 1.54
C SER A 345 -16.92 -5.18 1.94
N SER A 346 -17.86 -4.64 1.18
CA SER A 346 -19.27 -5.00 1.19
C SER A 346 -19.63 -5.11 -0.28
N ILE A 347 -19.80 -6.34 -0.74
CA ILE A 347 -20.16 -6.59 -2.13
C ILE A 347 -21.65 -6.87 -2.14
N CYS A 348 -22.38 -6.17 -2.99
CA CYS A 348 -23.73 -6.54 -3.41
C CYS A 348 -23.54 -7.15 -4.81
N THR A 349 -23.46 -8.48 -4.90
CA THR A 349 -23.41 -9.18 -6.18
C THR A 349 -24.59 -10.13 -6.27
N ASP A 350 -25.51 -9.82 -7.16
CA ASP A 350 -26.22 -10.87 -7.88
C ASP A 350 -25.35 -11.31 -9.05
N SER A 351 -25.25 -12.63 -9.19
CA SER A 351 -24.30 -13.44 -9.97
C SER A 351 -24.25 -13.21 -11.50
N SER A 352 -24.79 -12.12 -12.04
CA SER A 352 -25.07 -11.99 -13.48
C SER A 352 -24.32 -10.89 -14.25
N THR A 353 -23.48 -10.06 -13.62
CA THR A 353 -22.74 -9.05 -14.40
C THR A 353 -21.30 -8.86 -13.94
N ASP A 354 -20.37 -9.01 -14.89
CA ASP A 354 -18.98 -8.56 -14.84
C ASP A 354 -18.92 -7.05 -14.58
N LEU A 355 -19.11 -6.64 -13.32
CA LEU A 355 -18.74 -5.31 -12.87
C LEU A 355 -17.22 -5.25 -12.91
N LEU A 356 -16.68 -4.60 -13.94
CA LEU A 356 -15.28 -4.24 -14.04
C LEU A 356 -14.95 -3.32 -12.86
N LEU A 357 -14.57 -3.91 -11.73
CA LEU A 357 -14.21 -3.26 -10.47
C LEU A 357 -12.93 -2.42 -10.63
N GLY A 358 -13.00 -1.35 -11.44
CA GLY A 358 -11.94 -0.36 -11.63
C GLY A 358 -10.63 -0.91 -12.19
N ARG A 359 -10.62 -2.10 -12.81
CA ARG A 359 -9.41 -2.66 -13.41
C ARG A 359 -9.11 -1.95 -14.72
N ILE A 360 -7.86 -1.50 -14.85
CA ILE A 360 -7.33 -0.81 -16.05
C ILE A 360 -7.15 -1.78 -17.24
N ASP A 361 -7.52 -3.04 -17.06
CA ASP A 361 -7.29 -4.16 -17.98
C ASP A 361 -8.06 -4.03 -19.32
N VAL A 362 -9.05 -3.12 -19.40
CA VAL A 362 -10.01 -3.06 -20.51
C VAL A 362 -9.58 -2.15 -21.67
N LEU A 363 -8.39 -1.53 -21.62
CA LEU A 363 -7.89 -0.69 -22.72
C LEU A 363 -6.78 -1.33 -23.57
N GLY A 364 -6.50 -2.62 -23.38
CA GLY A 364 -5.53 -3.38 -24.18
C GLY A 364 -6.08 -4.00 -25.48
N GLY A 365 -7.33 -3.72 -25.85
CA GLY A 365 -7.97 -4.27 -27.04
C GLY A 365 -8.61 -3.19 -27.89
N GLY A 366 -7.98 -2.86 -29.02
CA GLY A 366 -8.63 -2.16 -30.14
C GLY A 366 -8.14 -0.75 -30.42
N ASN A 367 -7.28 -0.69 -31.44
CA ASN A 367 -6.85 0.42 -32.30
C ASN A 367 -5.76 1.36 -31.77
#